data_AF-A0A7J4ZSL0-F1
#
_entry.id   AF-A0A7J4ZSL0-F1
#
_cell.length_a   1.000
_cell.length_b   1.000
_cell.length_c   1.000
_cell.angle_alpha   90.00
_cell.angle_beta   90.00
_cell.angle_gamma   90.00
#
_symmetry.space_group_name_H-M   'P 1'
#
loop_
_entity.id
_entity.type
_entity.pdbx_description
1 polymer ?
#
loop_
_entity_poly.entity_id
_entity_poly.type
_entity_poly.pdbx_seq_one_letter_code
_entity_poly.pdbx_strand_id
1 'polypeptide(L)'
;MLDWFRRKQEPVVSFPDNEAAFAHACTMGYRLLLNALIPALVVDVGRRGGEGERYFRLRLAEPDGTQEIWGCTMADAPGYPEVGDLVAFRIVRIATELPKEAQLIGYIACKLAPVLNRSKGWQIAASFTPAHLKPELHL
;
A
#
# COMPACT_ATOMS: atom_id res chain seq x y z
N MET A 1 14.22 41.09 13.44
CA MET A 1 13.43 40.21 14.31
C MET A 1 12.86 39.14 13.39
N LEU A 2 13.42 37.93 13.40
CA LEU A 2 13.13 36.88 12.41
C LEU A 2 11.92 36.04 12.85
N ASP A 3 10.77 36.27 12.22
CA ASP A 3 9.65 35.33 12.22
C ASP A 3 10.00 34.10 11.37
N TRP A 4 10.93 33.28 11.88
CA TRP A 4 11.42 32.07 11.22
C TRP A 4 10.45 30.91 11.54
N PHE A 5 9.61 30.56 10.54
CA PHE A 5 8.94 29.26 10.37
C PHE A 5 7.83 28.88 11.37
N ARG A 6 6.67 29.55 11.29
CA ARG A 6 5.40 28.83 11.51
C ARG A 6 5.17 27.89 10.32
N ARG A 7 5.66 26.64 10.41
CA ARG A 7 5.22 25.55 9.53
C ARG A 7 3.68 25.53 9.58
N LYS A 8 3.02 25.93 8.50
CA LYS A 8 1.58 25.72 8.33
C LYS A 8 1.34 24.23 8.60
N GLN A 9 0.60 23.91 9.67
CA GLN A 9 0.11 22.55 9.85
C GLN A 9 -0.82 22.29 8.67
N GLU A 10 -0.35 21.47 7.74
CA GLU A 10 -1.14 21.08 6.59
C GLU A 10 -2.37 20.31 7.08
N PRO A 11 -3.51 20.43 6.38
CA PRO A 11 -4.72 19.72 6.78
C PRO A 11 -4.48 18.22 6.67
N VAL A 12 -4.42 17.58 7.83
CA VAL A 12 -4.40 16.13 8.00
C VAL A 12 -5.85 15.66 8.07
N VAL A 13 -6.20 14.68 7.25
CA VAL A 13 -7.50 14.02 7.30
C VAL A 13 -7.33 12.71 8.06
N SER A 14 -7.98 12.60 9.22
CA SER A 14 -8.07 11.35 9.97
C SER A 14 -9.39 10.67 9.65
N PHE A 15 -9.35 9.38 9.37
CA PHE A 15 -10.52 8.54 9.17
C PHE A 15 -10.84 7.76 10.45
N PRO A 16 -12.10 7.37 10.69
CA PRO A 16 -12.48 6.62 11.87
C PRO A 16 -11.87 5.22 11.92
N ASP A 17 -11.65 4.59 10.76
CA ASP A 17 -11.10 3.25 10.62
C ASP A 17 -10.43 3.05 9.25
N ASN A 18 -9.83 1.88 9.05
CA ASN A 18 -9.14 1.50 7.82
C ASN A 18 -10.09 1.35 6.62
N GLU A 19 -11.34 0.94 6.85
CA GLU A 19 -12.35 0.79 5.80
C GLU A 19 -12.77 2.15 5.24
N ALA A 20 -13.02 3.13 6.10
CA ALA A 20 -13.32 4.50 5.71
C ALA A 20 -12.14 5.16 4.99
N ALA A 21 -10.92 4.91 5.47
CA ALA A 21 -9.70 5.34 4.78
C ALA A 21 -9.58 4.70 3.39
N PHE A 22 -9.83 3.39 3.27
CA PHE A 22 -9.81 2.68 2.01
C PHE A 22 -10.88 3.17 1.03
N ALA A 23 -12.11 3.41 1.51
CA ALA A 23 -13.19 3.98 0.71
C ALA A 23 -12.79 5.35 0.14
N HIS A 24 -12.12 6.19 0.94
CA HIS A 24 -11.56 7.44 0.45
C HIS A 24 -10.45 7.21 -0.59
N ALA A 25 -9.54 6.27 -0.36
CA ALA A 25 -8.49 5.92 -1.32
C ALA A 25 -9.05 5.53 -2.70
N CYS A 26 -10.16 4.80 -2.74
CA CYS A 26 -10.85 4.43 -3.98
C CYS A 26 -11.32 5.65 -4.79
N THR A 27 -11.62 6.77 -4.14
CA THR A 27 -12.02 8.01 -4.83
C THR A 27 -10.85 8.81 -5.41
N MET A 28 -9.60 8.45 -5.08
CA MET A 28 -8.41 9.24 -5.48
C MET A 28 -7.88 8.90 -6.88
N GLY A 29 -8.39 7.86 -7.55
CA GLY A 29 -8.07 7.57 -8.94
C GLY A 29 -6.62 7.10 -9.18
N TYR A 30 -6.10 6.22 -8.32
CA TYR A 30 -4.71 5.74 -8.41
C TYR A 30 -4.41 5.06 -9.75
N ARG A 31 -3.38 5.54 -10.46
CA ARG A 31 -2.91 4.88 -11.69
C ARG A 31 -2.06 3.66 -11.33
N LEU A 32 -2.41 2.51 -11.91
CA LEU A 32 -1.68 1.26 -11.78
C LEU A 32 -0.43 1.29 -12.67
N LEU A 33 0.67 1.81 -12.12
CA LEU A 33 1.95 1.94 -12.82
C LEU A 33 3.02 1.10 -12.15
N LEU A 34 4.09 0.80 -12.89
CA LEU A 34 5.28 0.18 -12.34
C LEU A 34 5.83 1.02 -11.18
N ASN A 35 6.17 0.36 -10.07
CA ASN A 35 6.63 0.91 -8.80
C ASN A 35 5.63 1.82 -8.06
N ALA A 36 4.39 1.92 -8.53
CA ALA A 36 3.35 2.65 -7.81
C ALA A 36 3.01 1.93 -6.49
N LEU A 37 2.77 2.73 -5.45
CA LEU A 37 2.22 2.28 -4.17
C LEU A 37 0.71 2.54 -4.18
N ILE A 38 -0.06 1.46 -4.26
CA ILE A 38 -1.51 1.52 -4.35
C ILE A 38 -2.10 1.10 -3.01
N PRO A 39 -2.97 1.90 -2.39
CA PRO A 39 -3.67 1.51 -1.18
C PRO A 39 -4.52 0.27 -1.40
N ALA A 40 -4.48 -0.65 -0.45
CA ALA A 40 -5.28 -1.86 -0.45
C ALA A 40 -5.77 -2.19 0.96
N LEU A 41 -6.92 -2.83 1.06
CA LEU A 41 -7.40 -3.44 2.28
C LEU A 41 -7.07 -4.93 2.29
N VAL A 42 -6.55 -5.44 3.41
CA VAL A 42 -6.34 -6.88 3.59
C VAL A 42 -7.66 -7.55 3.95
N VAL A 43 -8.11 -8.47 3.10
CA VAL A 43 -9.41 -9.14 3.21
C VAL A 43 -9.27 -10.55 3.79
N ASP A 44 -8.18 -11.24 3.48
CA ASP A 44 -7.96 -12.62 3.92
C ASP A 44 -6.47 -12.97 3.99
N VAL A 45 -6.15 -14.01 4.76
CA VAL A 45 -4.80 -14.57 4.89
C VAL A 45 -4.70 -15.83 4.04
N GLY A 46 -3.71 -15.85 3.16
CA GLY A 46 -3.42 -16.98 2.30
C GLY A 46 -2.35 -17.91 2.87
N ARG A 47 -1.72 -18.65 1.97
CA ARG A 47 -0.62 -19.57 2.30
C ARG A 47 0.68 -18.83 2.64
N ARG A 48 1.56 -19.53 3.35
CA ARG A 48 2.97 -19.18 3.42
C ARG A 48 3.70 -19.81 2.23
N GLY A 49 4.55 -19.02 1.58
CA GLY A 49 5.42 -19.49 0.51
C GLY A 49 6.68 -20.19 1.03
N GLY A 50 7.44 -20.76 0.11
CA GLY A 50 8.60 -21.62 0.42
C GLY A 50 9.79 -20.83 0.97
N GLU A 51 9.94 -19.57 0.56
CA GLU A 51 11.06 -18.70 0.93
C GLU A 51 10.74 -17.82 2.14
N GLY A 52 9.54 -17.95 2.72
CA GLY A 52 9.11 -17.20 3.92
C GLY A 52 8.13 -16.08 3.64
N GLU A 53 7.83 -15.77 2.37
CA GLU A 53 6.79 -14.85 1.97
C GLU A 53 5.41 -15.30 2.46
N ARG A 54 4.53 -14.34 2.75
CA ARG A 54 3.15 -14.63 3.15
C ARG A 54 2.19 -14.00 2.17
N TYR A 55 1.21 -14.77 1.74
CA TYR A 55 0.20 -14.33 0.79
C TYR A 55 -1.04 -13.82 1.51
N PHE A 56 -1.66 -12.79 0.93
CA PHE A 56 -2.86 -12.15 1.45
C PHE A 56 -3.80 -11.81 0.31
N ARG A 57 -5.10 -11.93 0.54
CA ARG A 57 -6.11 -11.43 -0.39
C ARG A 57 -6.27 -9.95 -0.13
N LEU A 58 -6.07 -9.14 -1.15
CA LEU A 58 -6.11 -7.69 -1.09
C LEU A 58 -7.26 -7.18 -1.92
N ARG A 59 -8.00 -6.20 -1.41
CA ARG A 59 -8.88 -5.35 -2.20
C ARG A 59 -8.14 -4.06 -2.51
N LEU A 60 -7.75 -3.89 -3.76
CA LEU A 60 -6.94 -2.79 -4.26
C LEU A 60 -7.83 -1.60 -4.66
N ALA A 61 -7.39 -0.38 -4.34
CA ALA A 61 -8.04 0.85 -4.80
C ALA A 61 -7.69 1.13 -6.27
N GLU A 62 -8.68 1.10 -7.15
CA GLU A 62 -8.54 1.39 -8.59
C GLU A 62 -9.36 2.62 -8.99
N PRO A 63 -9.03 3.26 -10.13
CA PRO A 63 -9.82 4.39 -10.63
C PRO A 63 -11.28 4.04 -10.94
N ASP A 64 -11.50 2.80 -11.40
CA ASP A 64 -12.82 2.33 -11.84
C ASP A 64 -13.53 1.50 -10.76
N GLY A 65 -13.03 1.51 -9.53
CA GLY A 65 -13.61 0.79 -8.40
C GLY A 65 -12.57 0.02 -7.59
N THR A 66 -12.86 -1.25 -7.28
CA THR A 66 -11.94 -2.09 -6.52
C THR A 66 -11.67 -3.39 -7.25
N GLN A 67 -10.41 -3.84 -7.23
CA GLN A 67 -10.02 -5.15 -7.71
C GLN A 67 -9.50 -6.02 -6.57
N GLU A 68 -9.93 -7.28 -6.52
CA GLU A 68 -9.33 -8.24 -5.60
C GLU A 68 -8.16 -8.98 -6.26
N ILE A 69 -7.02 -9.02 -5.57
CA ILE A 69 -5.81 -9.70 -6.01
C ILE A 69 -5.19 -10.51 -4.87
N TRP A 70 -4.32 -11.45 -5.22
CA TRP A 70 -3.40 -12.05 -4.27
C TRP A 70 -2.08 -11.29 -4.27
N GLY A 71 -1.76 -10.65 -3.16
CA GLY A 71 -0.45 -10.04 -2.92
C GLY A 71 0.36 -10.85 -1.92
N CYS A 72 1.66 -10.58 -1.83
CA CYS A 72 2.51 -11.18 -0.80
C CYS A 72 3.40 -10.15 -0.12
N THR A 73 3.93 -10.48 1.06
CA THR A 73 5.11 -9.77 1.60
C THR A 73 6.38 -10.28 0.93
N MET A 74 7.50 -9.59 1.14
CA MET A 74 8.80 -10.17 0.81
C MET A 74 9.17 -11.30 1.79
N ALA A 75 10.09 -12.18 1.37
CA ALA A 75 10.55 -13.34 2.15
C ALA A 75 11.02 -12.96 3.58
N ASP A 76 11.88 -11.95 3.65
CA ASP A 76 12.48 -11.47 4.91
C ASP A 76 11.76 -10.25 5.51
N ALA A 77 10.45 -10.15 5.28
CA ALA A 77 9.67 -9.03 5.81
C ALA A 77 9.78 -8.98 7.35
N PRO A 78 10.08 -7.81 7.95
CA PRO A 78 10.25 -7.67 9.40
C PRO A 78 8.93 -7.82 10.19
N GLY A 79 7.80 -7.87 9.49
CA GLY A 79 6.46 -8.04 10.03
C GLY A 79 5.47 -8.33 8.91
N TYR A 80 4.22 -8.57 9.29
CA TYR A 80 3.15 -8.94 8.36
C TYR A 80 1.87 -8.18 8.71
N PRO A 81 1.01 -7.87 7.73
CA PRO A 81 -0.28 -7.25 8.00
C PRO A 81 -1.30 -8.27 8.54
N GLU A 82 -2.39 -7.75 9.10
CA GLU A 82 -3.54 -8.52 9.56
C GLU A 82 -4.79 -8.22 8.70
N VAL A 83 -5.80 -9.08 8.77
CA VAL A 83 -7.09 -8.83 8.10
C VAL A 83 -7.71 -7.54 8.64
N GLY A 84 -8.19 -6.68 7.73
CA GLY A 84 -8.71 -5.35 8.05
C GLY A 84 -7.63 -4.25 8.06
N ASP A 85 -6.35 -4.58 7.86
CA ASP A 85 -5.32 -3.57 7.73
C ASP A 85 -5.40 -2.83 6.38
N LEU A 86 -5.20 -1.51 6.45
CA LEU A 86 -4.89 -0.70 5.29
C LEU A 86 -3.39 -0.82 5.00
N VAL A 87 -3.03 -1.20 3.78
CA VAL A 87 -1.66 -1.40 3.35
C VAL A 87 -1.37 -0.69 2.04
N ALA A 88 -0.09 -0.48 1.72
CA ALA A 88 0.34 -0.06 0.39
C ALA A 88 0.95 -1.26 -0.36
N PHE A 89 0.33 -1.61 -1.49
CA PHE A 89 0.84 -2.62 -2.41
C PHE A 89 1.73 -1.97 -3.47
N ARG A 90 2.98 -2.40 -3.58
CA ARG A 90 3.90 -1.96 -4.63
C ARG A 90 3.78 -2.86 -5.84
N ILE A 91 3.45 -2.29 -6.99
CA ILE A 91 3.45 -3.01 -8.27
C ILE A 91 4.90 -3.11 -8.79
N VAL A 92 5.38 -4.32 -9.07
CA VAL A 92 6.72 -4.55 -9.65
C VAL A 92 6.65 -5.09 -11.08
N ARG A 93 5.49 -5.59 -11.52
CA ARG A 93 5.25 -5.99 -12.91
C ARG A 93 3.75 -5.98 -13.20
N ILE A 94 3.41 -5.63 -14.44
CA ILE A 94 2.05 -5.74 -14.98
C ILE A 94 2.11 -6.78 -16.11
N ALA A 95 1.57 -7.96 -15.85
CA ALA A 95 1.55 -9.10 -16.78
C ALA A 95 0.21 -9.13 -17.51
N THR A 96 0.05 -8.32 -18.56
CA THR A 96 -1.21 -8.17 -19.31
C THR A 96 -1.67 -9.44 -20.01
N GLU A 97 -0.79 -10.43 -20.13
CA GLU A 97 -1.08 -11.77 -20.64
C GLU A 97 -1.90 -12.65 -19.67
N LEU A 98 -2.01 -12.26 -18.40
CA LEU A 98 -2.72 -13.02 -17.36
C LEU A 98 -4.17 -12.54 -17.18
N PRO A 99 -5.04 -13.35 -16.53
CA PRO A 99 -6.35 -12.90 -16.06
C PRO A 99 -6.22 -11.69 -15.13
N LYS A 100 -7.21 -10.78 -15.16
CA LYS A 100 -7.17 -9.47 -14.49
C LYS A 100 -6.67 -9.58 -13.04
N GLU A 101 -7.17 -10.56 -12.30
CA GLU A 101 -6.88 -10.85 -10.90
C GLU A 101 -5.42 -11.19 -10.61
N ALA A 102 -4.66 -11.61 -11.64
CA ALA A 102 -3.26 -12.02 -11.57
C ALA A 102 -2.32 -11.11 -12.39
N GLN A 103 -2.82 -10.06 -13.05
CA GLN A 103 -2.00 -9.16 -13.87
C GLN A 103 -1.03 -8.33 -13.02
N LEU A 104 -1.44 -7.96 -11.82
CA LEU A 104 -0.65 -7.13 -10.93
C LEU A 104 0.25 -8.01 -10.07
N ILE A 105 1.56 -7.96 -10.36
CA ILE A 105 2.58 -8.66 -9.60
C ILE A 105 3.32 -7.62 -8.76
N GLY A 106 3.47 -7.90 -7.47
CA GLY A 106 3.93 -6.91 -6.51
C GLY A 106 4.07 -7.48 -5.11
N TYR A 107 4.37 -6.59 -4.15
CA TYR A 107 4.47 -6.95 -2.76
C TYR A 107 3.85 -5.88 -1.85
N ILE A 108 3.45 -6.28 -0.64
CA ILE A 108 2.94 -5.38 0.40
C ILE A 108 4.14 -4.69 1.04
N ALA A 109 4.28 -3.38 0.79
CA ALA A 109 5.45 -2.61 1.21
C ALA A 109 5.33 -2.08 2.64
N CYS A 110 4.14 -1.64 3.04
CA CYS A 110 3.93 -1.06 4.36
C CYS A 110 2.46 -1.10 4.80
N LYS A 111 2.25 -1.01 6.12
CA LYS A 111 0.95 -0.70 6.74
C LYS A 111 0.75 0.81 6.76
N LEU A 112 -0.42 1.24 6.35
CA LEU A 112 -0.84 2.63 6.38
C LEU A 112 -1.68 2.88 7.63
N ALA A 113 -1.50 4.04 8.24
CA ALA A 113 -2.46 4.56 9.21
C ALA A 113 -3.67 5.13 8.45
N PRO A 114 -4.87 5.17 9.06
CA PRO A 114 -6.06 5.82 8.51
C PRO A 114 -5.95 7.34 8.59
N VAL A 115 -4.83 7.89 8.09
CA VAL A 115 -4.45 9.30 8.16
C VAL A 115 -3.81 9.69 6.83
N LEU A 116 -4.43 10.67 6.15
CA LEU A 116 -3.96 11.21 4.89
C LEU A 116 -3.44 12.64 5.10
N ASN A 117 -2.17 12.87 4.79
CA ASN A 117 -1.62 14.20 4.64
C ASN A 117 -1.72 14.61 3.16
N ARG A 118 -2.34 15.75 2.85
CA ARG A 118 -2.56 16.20 1.47
C ARG A 118 -1.28 16.40 0.65
N SER A 119 -0.15 16.74 1.28
CA SER A 119 1.13 16.97 0.57
C SER A 119 2.02 15.72 0.55
N LYS A 120 1.94 14.88 1.59
CA LYS A 120 2.84 13.72 1.79
C LYS A 120 2.22 12.38 1.46
N GLY A 121 0.90 12.32 1.26
CA GLY A 121 0.16 11.08 1.09
C GLY A 121 -0.18 10.39 2.41
N TRP A 122 -0.46 9.10 2.34
CA TRP A 122 -0.85 8.28 3.48
C TRP A 122 0.27 8.17 4.50
N GLN A 123 -0.07 8.31 5.78
CA GLN A 123 0.89 8.11 6.86
C GLN A 123 1.24 6.62 6.98
N ILE A 124 2.53 6.31 7.02
CA ILE A 124 3.02 4.93 7.21
C ILE A 124 3.02 4.60 8.70
N ALA A 125 2.36 3.49 9.08
CA ALA A 125 2.34 2.98 10.44
C ALA A 125 3.45 1.95 10.71
N ALA A 126 3.75 1.09 9.72
CA ALA A 126 4.83 0.11 9.81
C ALA A 126 5.38 -0.22 8.42
N SER A 127 6.68 -0.48 8.31
CA SER A 127 7.31 -0.96 7.08
C SER A 127 7.37 -2.48 7.07
N PHE A 128 7.04 -3.09 5.93
CA PHE A 128 7.21 -4.52 5.68
C PHE A 128 8.31 -4.81 4.63
N THR A 129 8.90 -3.79 4.04
CA THR A 129 10.09 -3.94 3.19
C THR A 129 11.32 -4.22 4.06
N PRO A 130 12.09 -5.28 3.76
CA PRO A 130 13.36 -5.56 4.45
C PRO A 130 14.38 -4.43 4.30
N ALA A 131 15.10 -4.11 5.38
CA ALA A 131 16.04 -2.98 5.42
C ALA A 131 17.29 -3.14 4.53
N HIS A 132 17.58 -4.36 4.08
CA HIS A 132 18.75 -4.66 3.24
C HIS A 132 18.48 -4.45 1.74
N LEU A 133 17.23 -4.17 1.33
CA LEU A 133 16.95 -3.72 -0.02
C LEU A 133 17.54 -2.33 -0.21
N LYS A 134 18.52 -2.22 -1.11
CA LYS A 134 19.02 -0.93 -1.58
C LYS A 134 17.81 -0.10 -2.02
N PRO A 135 17.70 1.18 -1.61
CA PRO A 135 16.66 2.04 -2.12
C PRO A 135 16.76 2.04 -3.65
N GLU A 136 15.66 1.67 -4.31
CA GLU A 136 15.58 1.69 -5.77
C GLU A 136 15.90 3.11 -6.23
N LEU A 137 16.95 3.26 -7.04
CA LEU A 137 17.33 4.54 -7.64
C LEU A 137 16.13 5.02 -8.46
N HIS A 138 15.47 6.08 -7.98
CA HIS A 138 14.55 6.86 -8.78
C HIS A 138 15.39 7.54 -9.87
N LEU A 139 15.35 7.00 -11.09
CA LEU A 139 15.84 7.65 -12.30
C LEU A 139 14.79 8.64 -12.82
#